data_AF-A0A0T6ALJ3-F1
#
_entry.id   AF-A0A0T6ALJ3-F1
#
_cell.length_a   1.000
_cell.length_b   1.000
_cell.length_c   1.000
_cell.angle_alpha   90.00
_cell.angle_beta   90.00
_cell.angle_gamma   90.00
#
_symmetry.space_group_name_H-M   'P 1'
#
loop_
_entity.id
_entity.type
_entity.pdbx_description
1 polymer ?
#
loop_
_entity_poly.entity_id
_entity_poly.type
_entity_poly.pdbx_seq_one_letter_code
_entity_poly.pdbx_strand_id
1 'polypeptide(L)'
;MGAGQPQNAIVVGDADSTNPGNEVVVNWHETNVRGRLWVLSRRRSGWASELVFSAGEGTPWSLHHLHNLVIGDFDTAHPGPEIVMTWSPMTHNPGRISVFAKTGNRWEHHLIWQDLDEAHGIAFLTLIPRGKPALMAVGHPREGVLLRIR
;
A
#
# COMPACT_ATOMS: atom_id res chain seq x y z
N MET A 1 27.90 9.27 8.24
CA MET A 1 26.81 8.75 7.39
C MET A 1 25.77 8.16 8.33
N GLY A 2 24.66 8.85 8.54
CA GLY A 2 23.57 8.30 9.35
C GLY A 2 22.78 7.31 8.50
N ALA A 3 22.63 6.08 8.96
CA ALA A 3 21.64 5.18 8.37
C ALA A 3 20.26 5.83 8.61
N GLY A 4 19.61 6.25 7.53
CA GLY A 4 18.22 6.69 7.62
C GLY A 4 17.41 5.59 8.30
N GLN A 5 16.60 5.96 9.30
CA GLN A 5 15.69 5.00 9.92
C GLN A 5 14.76 4.46 8.83
N PRO A 6 14.51 3.14 8.79
CA PRO A 6 13.56 2.58 7.84
C PRO A 6 12.20 3.25 8.04
N GLN A 7 11.62 3.78 6.96
CA GLN A 7 10.25 4.28 6.99
C GLN A 7 9.32 3.07 6.96
N ASN A 8 8.56 2.87 8.02
CA ASN A 8 7.61 1.78 8.11
C ASN A 8 6.24 2.37 8.45
N ALA A 9 5.19 1.78 7.90
CA ALA A 9 3.82 2.09 8.20
C ALA A 9 3.10 0.85 8.72
N ILE A 10 2.19 1.12 9.64
CA ILE A 10 1.24 0.15 10.19
C ILE A 10 -0.15 0.76 10.08
N VAL A 11 -1.10 -0.01 9.58
CA VAL A 11 -2.51 0.37 9.52
C VAL A 11 -3.36 -0.81 9.99
N VAL A 12 -4.52 -0.52 10.57
CA VAL A 12 -5.48 -1.52 11.04
C VAL A 12 -6.80 -1.30 10.33
N GLY A 13 -7.35 -2.37 9.77
CA GLY A 13 -8.61 -2.35 9.03
C GLY A 13 -8.92 -3.72 8.45
N ASP A 14 -10.16 -3.91 8.02
CA ASP A 14 -10.59 -5.10 7.29
C ASP A 14 -9.94 -5.06 5.90
N ALA A 15 -8.89 -5.87 5.70
CA ALA A 15 -8.11 -5.90 4.46
C ALA A 15 -8.24 -7.22 3.73
N ASP A 16 -8.54 -8.31 4.45
CA ASP A 16 -8.77 -9.63 3.89
C ASP A 16 -10.25 -9.97 3.94
N SER A 17 -10.94 -9.75 2.82
CA SER A 17 -12.37 -10.06 2.68
C SER A 17 -12.73 -11.53 2.93
N THR A 18 -11.75 -12.44 2.90
CA THR A 18 -11.95 -13.87 3.20
C THR A 18 -11.84 -14.20 4.70
N ASN A 19 -11.40 -13.24 5.51
CA ASN A 19 -11.29 -13.36 6.96
C ASN A 19 -11.94 -12.14 7.65
N PRO A 20 -13.27 -12.14 7.86
CA PRO A 20 -13.98 -10.98 8.39
C PRO A 20 -13.41 -10.48 9.73
N GLY A 21 -13.16 -9.17 9.81
CA GLY A 21 -12.60 -8.50 10.98
C GLY A 21 -11.44 -7.60 10.61
N ASN A 22 -10.88 -6.88 11.58
CA ASN A 22 -9.72 -6.03 11.32
C ASN A 22 -8.43 -6.85 11.31
N GLU A 23 -7.62 -6.66 10.28
CA GLU A 23 -6.23 -7.08 10.20
C GLU A 23 -5.27 -5.95 10.62
N VAL A 24 -4.06 -6.35 11.00
CA VAL A 24 -2.92 -5.43 11.10
C VAL A 24 -2.09 -5.57 9.83
N VAL A 25 -1.95 -4.50 9.07
CA VAL A 25 -1.14 -4.45 7.86
C VAL A 25 0.13 -3.66 8.16
N VAL A 26 1.27 -4.25 7.86
CA VAL A 26 2.57 -3.65 8.11
C VAL A 26 3.43 -3.74 6.86
N ASN A 27 4.05 -2.61 6.50
CA ASN A 27 5.15 -2.62 5.56
C ASN A 27 6.47 -2.57 6.35
N TRP A 28 7.49 -3.22 5.81
CA TRP A 28 8.81 -3.18 6.38
C TRP A 28 9.85 -3.15 5.28
N HIS A 29 10.85 -2.30 5.45
CA HIS A 29 12.08 -2.35 4.68
C HIS A 29 13.28 -2.04 5.56
N GLU A 30 14.47 -2.41 5.09
CA GLU A 30 15.75 -2.00 5.68
C GLU A 30 16.69 -1.61 4.54
N THR A 31 17.74 -0.83 4.82
CA THR A 31 18.78 -0.52 3.85
C THR A 31 19.33 -1.82 3.26
N ASN A 32 19.20 -1.99 1.93
CA ASN A 32 19.60 -3.19 1.18
C ASN A 32 18.72 -4.45 1.36
N VAL A 33 17.55 -4.34 1.98
CA VAL A 33 16.57 -5.43 2.02
C VAL A 33 15.38 -5.12 1.13
N ARG A 34 14.84 -6.15 0.48
CA ARG A 34 13.61 -6.06 -0.30
C ARG A 34 12.46 -5.67 0.62
N GLY A 35 11.76 -4.58 0.30
CA GLY A 35 10.56 -4.16 1.03
C GLY A 35 9.50 -5.27 1.01
N ARG A 36 8.82 -5.45 2.14
CA ARG A 36 7.75 -6.45 2.31
C ARG A 36 6.50 -5.82 2.86
N LEU A 37 5.36 -6.36 2.44
CA LEU A 37 4.04 -6.05 2.98
C LEU A 37 3.46 -7.33 3.59
N TRP A 38 3.04 -7.25 4.84
CA TRP A 38 2.43 -8.35 5.57
C TRP A 38 1.05 -7.98 6.07
N VAL A 39 0.17 -8.97 6.08
CA VAL A 39 -1.13 -8.93 6.74
C VAL A 39 -1.06 -9.88 7.94
N LEU A 40 -1.44 -9.39 9.11
CA LEU A 40 -1.56 -10.18 10.32
C LEU A 40 -3.03 -10.23 10.73
N SER A 41 -3.57 -11.44 10.82
CA SER A 41 -4.99 -11.67 11.10
C SER A 41 -5.19 -12.55 12.31
N ARG A 42 -6.29 -12.31 13.04
CA ARG A 42 -6.69 -13.15 14.16
C ARG A 42 -7.42 -14.39 13.64
N ARG A 43 -6.88 -15.57 13.92
CA ARG A 43 -7.50 -16.88 13.67
C ARG A 43 -7.93 -17.53 14.98
N ARG A 44 -8.72 -18.61 14.91
CA ARG A 44 -9.17 -19.36 16.10
C ARG A 44 -8.00 -19.86 16.97
N SER A 45 -6.89 -20.26 16.36
CA SER A 45 -5.72 -20.80 17.04
C SER A 45 -4.70 -19.73 17.49
N GLY A 46 -4.89 -18.46 17.13
CA GLY A 46 -3.87 -17.45 17.38
C GLY A 46 -3.82 -16.35 16.33
N TRP A 47 -2.74 -15.58 16.34
CA TRP A 47 -2.41 -14.69 15.24
C TRP A 47 -1.69 -15.46 14.15
N ALA A 48 -1.93 -15.10 12.89
CA ALA A 48 -1.20 -15.61 11.74
C ALA A 48 -0.76 -14.45 10.84
N SER A 49 0.39 -14.59 10.20
CA SER A 49 0.90 -13.61 9.23
C SER A 49 0.90 -14.20 7.82
N GLU A 50 0.54 -13.38 6.84
CA GLU A 50 0.61 -13.70 5.41
C GLU A 50 1.44 -12.64 4.69
N LEU A 51 2.35 -13.08 3.82
CA LEU A 51 3.12 -12.20 2.95
C LEU A 51 2.24 -11.81 1.76
N VAL A 52 1.95 -10.51 1.64
CA VAL A 52 1.15 -9.94 0.55
C VAL A 52 2.03 -9.62 -0.64
N PHE A 53 3.17 -8.98 -0.37
CA PHE A 53 4.08 -8.49 -1.39
C PHE A 53 5.53 -8.53 -0.91
N SER A 54 6.42 -8.95 -1.80
CA SER A 54 7.86 -8.88 -1.61
C SER A 54 8.49 -8.24 -2.83
N ALA A 55 9.07 -7.08 -2.64
CA ALA A 55 9.59 -6.29 -3.72
C ALA A 55 10.79 -7.01 -4.40
N GLY A 56 10.89 -6.95 -5.74
CA GLY A 56 11.90 -7.68 -6.51
C GLY A 56 11.56 -9.14 -6.83
N GLU A 57 10.37 -9.64 -6.47
CA GLU A 57 9.79 -10.83 -7.09
C GLU A 57 8.93 -10.37 -8.29
N GLY A 58 9.22 -10.86 -9.50
CA GLY A 58 8.49 -10.49 -10.73
C GLY A 58 8.60 -9.03 -11.18
N THR A 59 9.39 -8.18 -10.50
CA THR A 59 9.60 -6.76 -10.87
C THR A 59 11.09 -6.48 -11.09
N PRO A 60 11.47 -5.60 -12.03
CA PRO A 60 12.87 -5.35 -12.38
C PRO A 60 13.68 -4.56 -11.33
N TRP A 61 13.12 -4.33 -10.14
CA TRP A 61 13.66 -3.42 -9.13
C TRP A 61 13.96 -4.19 -7.84
N SER A 62 15.20 -4.12 -7.36
CA SER A 62 15.70 -4.96 -6.26
C SER A 62 15.52 -4.35 -4.86
N LEU A 63 15.33 -3.03 -4.75
CA LEU A 63 15.30 -2.29 -3.49
C LEU A 63 14.25 -1.19 -3.52
N HIS A 64 13.44 -1.10 -2.46
CA HIS A 64 12.22 -0.29 -2.41
C HIS A 64 12.10 0.38 -1.03
N HIS A 65 11.87 1.68 -1.03
CA HIS A 65 11.43 2.40 0.16
C HIS A 65 9.92 2.34 0.18
N LEU A 66 9.37 1.69 1.20
CA LEU A 66 7.94 1.62 1.43
C LEU A 66 7.58 2.76 2.37
N HIS A 67 6.58 3.56 2.03
CA HIS A 67 6.22 4.74 2.82
C HIS A 67 4.96 4.45 3.62
N ASN A 68 3.80 4.74 3.05
CA ASN A 68 2.55 4.83 3.78
C ASN A 68 1.53 3.80 3.30
N LEU A 69 0.57 3.48 4.15
CA LEU A 69 -0.47 2.49 3.94
C LEU A 69 -1.84 3.06 4.28
N VAL A 70 -2.84 2.71 3.48
CA VAL A 70 -4.26 2.88 3.80
C VAL A 70 -5.04 1.64 3.42
N ILE A 71 -6.16 1.42 4.09
CA ILE A 71 -7.12 0.35 3.78
C ILE A 71 -8.47 0.98 3.49
N GLY A 72 -9.14 0.51 2.45
CA GLY A 72 -10.49 0.96 2.10
C GLY A 72 -10.98 0.32 0.82
N ASP A 73 -12.30 0.27 0.67
CA ASP A 73 -12.98 -0.11 -0.56
C ASP A 73 -13.00 1.12 -1.48
N PHE A 74 -12.13 1.10 -2.49
CA PHE A 74 -11.97 2.24 -3.39
C PHE A 74 -12.07 1.85 -4.86
N ASP A 75 -11.75 0.61 -5.22
CA ASP A 75 -11.85 0.13 -6.59
C ASP A 75 -13.18 -0.57 -6.80
N THR A 76 -14.16 0.14 -7.39
CA THR A 76 -15.47 -0.45 -7.63
C THR A 76 -15.47 -1.66 -8.58
N ALA A 77 -14.37 -1.90 -9.31
CA ALA A 77 -14.21 -3.11 -10.12
C ALA A 77 -13.80 -4.34 -9.29
N HIS A 78 -13.30 -4.15 -8.07
CA HIS A 78 -12.93 -5.19 -7.12
C HIS A 78 -13.81 -5.07 -5.86
N PRO A 79 -14.80 -5.96 -5.67
CA PRO A 79 -15.65 -5.88 -4.48
C PRO A 79 -14.87 -6.18 -3.20
N GLY A 80 -14.81 -5.21 -2.29
CA GLY A 80 -14.25 -5.36 -0.96
C GLY A 80 -13.21 -4.30 -0.62
N PRO A 81 -12.56 -4.39 0.54
CA PRO A 81 -11.48 -3.49 0.90
C PRO A 81 -10.16 -3.89 0.23
N GLU A 82 -9.38 -2.87 -0.16
CA GLU A 82 -8.03 -3.02 -0.67
C GLU A 82 -7.00 -2.38 0.25
N ILE A 83 -5.75 -2.85 0.18
CA ILE A 83 -4.59 -2.17 0.74
C ILE A 83 -3.98 -1.29 -0.34
N VAL A 84 -3.71 -0.02 -0.02
CA VAL A 84 -2.99 0.88 -0.92
C VAL A 84 -1.70 1.33 -0.25
N MET A 85 -0.60 1.23 -1.00
CA MET A 85 0.73 1.54 -0.54
C MET A 85 1.40 2.58 -1.45
N THR A 86 2.01 3.58 -0.82
CA THR A 86 2.99 4.44 -1.48
C THR A 86 4.39 3.89 -1.29
N TRP A 87 5.19 3.94 -2.34
CA TRP A 87 6.55 3.44 -2.31
C TRP A 87 7.38 4.08 -3.43
N SER A 88 8.69 3.95 -3.33
CA SER A 88 9.62 4.33 -4.37
C SER A 88 10.72 3.28 -4.51
N PRO A 89 11.42 3.22 -5.66
CA PRO A 89 12.72 2.56 -5.74
C PRO A 89 13.73 3.21 -4.79
N MET A 90 14.86 2.54 -4.57
CA MET A 90 15.97 2.97 -3.69
C MET A 90 16.40 4.44 -3.86
N THR A 91 16.24 5.01 -5.05
CA THR A 91 16.61 6.41 -5.36
C THR A 91 15.55 7.43 -4.94
N HIS A 92 14.54 7.04 -4.16
CA HIS A 92 13.37 7.85 -3.78
C HIS A 92 12.46 8.25 -4.98
N ASN A 93 12.92 8.05 -6.22
CA ASN A 93 12.21 8.38 -7.44
C ASN A 93 12.33 7.23 -8.46
N PRO A 94 11.29 6.94 -9.27
CA PRO A 94 9.95 7.55 -9.27
C PRO A 94 9.08 7.12 -8.07
N GLY A 95 8.22 8.01 -7.57
CA GLY A 95 7.17 7.65 -6.62
C GLY A 95 6.10 6.79 -7.28
N ARG A 96 5.53 5.86 -6.51
CA ARG A 96 4.57 4.86 -6.98
C ARG A 96 3.46 4.64 -5.98
N ILE A 97 2.30 4.27 -6.51
CA ILE A 97 1.15 3.83 -5.72
C ILE A 97 0.72 2.48 -6.25
N SER A 98 0.69 1.50 -5.34
CA SER A 98 0.21 0.16 -5.62
C SER A 98 -0.98 -0.21 -4.77
N VAL A 99 -1.83 -1.03 -5.38
CA VAL A 99 -3.05 -1.59 -4.80
C VAL A 99 -2.84 -3.08 -4.63
N PHE A 100 -3.28 -3.60 -3.49
CA PHE A 100 -3.33 -5.02 -3.21
C PHE A 100 -4.76 -5.40 -2.84
N ALA A 101 -5.35 -6.29 -3.64
CA ALA A 101 -6.71 -6.78 -3.45
C ALA A 101 -6.66 -8.30 -3.20
N LYS A 102 -7.56 -8.80 -2.35
CA LYS A 102 -7.68 -10.23 -2.07
C LYS A 102 -8.76 -10.84 -2.95
N THR A 103 -8.37 -11.73 -3.86
CA THR A 103 -9.29 -12.51 -4.71
C THR A 103 -9.20 -13.98 -4.32
N GLY A 104 -10.17 -14.44 -3.51
CA GLY A 104 -10.10 -15.75 -2.87
C GLY A 104 -8.87 -15.86 -1.96
N ASN A 105 -8.05 -16.90 -2.11
CA ASN A 105 -6.85 -17.09 -1.28
C ASN A 105 -5.59 -16.43 -1.84
N ARG A 106 -5.71 -15.51 -2.80
CA ARG A 106 -4.57 -14.88 -3.46
C ARG A 106 -4.65 -13.36 -3.35
N TRP A 107 -3.49 -12.75 -3.08
CA TRP A 107 -3.29 -11.31 -3.24
C TRP A 107 -2.93 -10.98 -4.69
N GLU A 108 -3.67 -10.04 -5.26
CA GLU A 108 -3.42 -9.44 -6.56
C GLU A 108 -2.80 -8.07 -6.37
N HIS A 109 -1.89 -7.69 -7.26
CA HIS A 109 -1.10 -6.46 -7.17
C HIS A 109 -1.23 -5.65 -8.45
N HIS A 110 -1.57 -4.37 -8.32
CA HIS A 110 -1.65 -3.44 -9.43
C HIS A 110 -0.87 -2.15 -9.12
N LEU A 111 -0.01 -1.72 -10.04
CA LEU A 111 0.57 -0.38 -10.04
C LEU A 111 -0.44 0.57 -10.71
N ILE A 112 -0.99 1.51 -9.94
CA ILE A 112 -2.05 2.41 -10.44
C ILE A 112 -1.56 3.81 -10.73
N TRP A 113 -0.37 4.17 -10.25
CA TRP A 113 0.23 5.47 -10.51
C TRP A 113 1.75 5.43 -10.35
N GLN A 114 2.42 6.25 -11.17
CA GLN A 114 3.85 6.52 -11.11
C GLN A 114 4.11 7.97 -11.55
N ASP A 115 5.01 8.65 -10.86
CA ASP A 115 5.50 9.98 -11.23
C ASP A 115 7.00 10.08 -10.97
N LEU A 116 7.66 11.06 -11.58
CA LEU A 116 9.08 11.34 -11.39
C LEU A 116 9.42 11.75 -9.95
N ASP A 117 8.44 12.32 -9.24
CA ASP A 117 8.57 12.70 -7.84
C ASP A 117 8.11 11.58 -6.89
N GLU A 118 8.67 11.56 -5.67
CA GLU A 118 8.37 10.57 -4.62
C GLU A 118 6.95 10.74 -4.07
N ALA A 119 6.29 9.63 -3.72
CA ALA A 119 5.00 9.64 -3.03
C ALA A 119 5.19 9.19 -1.57
N HIS A 120 4.94 10.08 -0.61
CA HIS A 120 5.10 9.80 0.83
C HIS A 120 3.75 9.64 1.55
N GLY A 121 2.78 10.48 1.21
CA GLY A 121 1.49 10.54 1.87
C GLY A 121 0.40 9.90 1.01
N ILE A 122 -0.56 9.24 1.65
CA ILE A 122 -1.74 8.71 0.97
C ILE A 122 -2.95 8.73 1.90
N ALA A 123 -4.12 9.03 1.36
CA ALA A 123 -5.38 9.05 2.07
C ALA A 123 -6.54 8.72 1.14
N PHE A 124 -7.53 7.98 1.65
CA PHE A 124 -8.84 7.91 1.02
C PHE A 124 -9.67 9.13 1.37
N LEU A 125 -10.33 9.69 0.35
CA LEU A 125 -11.21 10.84 0.48
C LEU A 125 -12.55 10.56 -0.20
N THR A 126 -13.63 11.07 0.37
CA THR A 126 -14.91 11.14 -0.31
C THR A 126 -15.08 12.52 -0.93
N LEU A 127 -15.22 12.60 -2.25
CA LEU A 127 -15.42 13.87 -2.95
C LEU A 127 -16.89 14.33 -2.85
N ILE A 128 -17.13 15.32 -2.01
CA ILE A 128 -18.40 16.04 -1.89
C ILE A 128 -18.54 17.01 -3.10
N PRO A 129 -19.74 17.19 -3.70
CA PRO A 129 -21.04 16.65 -3.29
C PRO A 129 -21.43 15.31 -3.92
N ARG A 130 -20.56 14.69 -4.72
CA ARG A 130 -20.94 13.50 -5.52
C ARG A 130 -20.78 12.16 -4.77
N GLY A 131 -20.26 12.17 -3.55
CA GLY A 131 -20.09 10.97 -2.72
C GLY A 131 -19.15 9.92 -3.31
N LYS A 132 -18.36 10.28 -4.33
CA LYS A 132 -17.47 9.33 -5.00
C LYS A 132 -16.19 9.14 -4.18
N PRO A 133 -15.75 7.89 -3.92
CA PRO A 133 -14.45 7.65 -3.34
C PRO A 133 -13.36 8.15 -4.29
N ALA A 134 -12.30 8.70 -3.73
CA ALA A 134 -11.11 9.12 -4.44
C ALA A 134 -9.88 8.83 -3.57
N LEU A 135 -8.76 8.66 -4.24
CA LEU A 135 -7.47 8.48 -3.59
C LEU A 135 -6.68 9.79 -3.72
N MET A 136 -6.26 10.36 -2.61
CA MET A 136 -5.29 11.45 -2.63
C MET A 136 -3.93 10.91 -2.23
N ALA A 137 -2.93 11.22 -3.05
CA ALA A 137 -1.54 11.00 -2.70
C ALA A 137 -0.83 12.35 -2.58
N VAL A 138 0.03 12.47 -1.58
CA VAL A 138 0.85 13.67 -1.38
C VAL A 138 2.29 13.28 -1.68
N GLY A 139 2.80 13.84 -2.77
CA GLY A 139 4.22 13.74 -3.11
C GLY A 139 5.05 14.75 -2.34
N HIS A 140 6.33 14.44 -2.15
CA HIS A 140 7.33 15.40 -1.68
C HIS A 140 8.36 15.58 -2.81
N PRO A 141 8.75 16.81 -3.22
CA PRO A 141 8.54 18.12 -2.58
C PRO A 141 7.49 19.02 -3.26
N ARG A 142 6.67 18.51 -4.19
CA ARG A 142 5.70 19.32 -4.96
C ARG A 142 4.27 18.78 -4.81
N GLU A 143 3.32 19.66 -5.14
CA GLU A 143 1.86 19.60 -4.95
C GLU A 143 1.23 18.19 -4.86
N GLY A 144 0.25 18.02 -3.98
CA GLY A 144 -0.49 16.75 -3.86
C GLY A 144 -1.26 16.40 -5.13
N VAL A 145 -1.27 15.12 -5.48
CA VAL A 145 -1.97 14.59 -6.66
C VAL A 145 -3.28 13.93 -6.20
N LEU A 146 -4.39 14.39 -6.76
CA LEU A 146 -5.69 13.73 -6.58
C LEU A 146 -5.91 12.73 -7.70
N LEU A 147 -5.90 11.44 -7.36
CA LEU A 147 -6.20 10.35 -8.27
C LEU A 147 -7.68 10.00 -8.17
N ARG A 148 -8.42 10.30 -9.25
CA ARG A 148 -9.79 9.82 -9.41
C ARG A 148 -9.75 8.45 -10.06
N ILE A 149 -10.13 7.45 -9.31
CA ILE A 149 -10.26 6.08 -9.78
C ILE A 149 -11.70 5.94 -10.31
N ARG A 150 -11.86 5.34 -11.50
CA ARG A 150 -13.10 5.35 -12.28
C ARG A 150 -13.84 4.05 -12.18
#